data_AF-A0A820L905-F1
#
_entry.id   AF-A0A820L905-F1
#
_cell.length_a   1.000
_cell.length_b   1.000
_cell.length_c   1.000
_cell.angle_alpha   90.00
_cell.angle_beta   90.00
_cell.angle_gamma   90.00
#
_symmetry.space_group_name_H-M   'P 1'
#
loop_
_entity.id
_entity.type
_entity.pdbx_description
1 polymer ?
#
loop_
_entity_poly.entity_id
_entity_poly.type
_entity_poly.pdbx_seq_one_letter_code
_entity_poly.pdbx_strand_id
1 'polypeptide(L)'
;MKQPIANDKTRCAVLISTNDTSLLSLLAYSTSTLECAFEIVLVLSTLASLSDKARVNELYPSVVTKVIQPKKYAARHYDLAMYHKRTFRHSTSPIRDALQAGVRITGVTVHFIGEFDTDNDGPIIGQESISVSPIETEIQLENCLRILE
;
A
#
# COMPACT_ATOMS: atom_id res chain seq x y z
N MET A 1 -1.08 -27.50 31.51
CA MET A 1 -1.38 -27.24 30.07
C MET A 1 -1.68 -25.76 29.92
N LYS A 2 -0.85 -25.01 29.19
CA LYS A 2 -1.15 -23.60 28.86
C LYS A 2 -2.29 -23.59 27.83
N GLN A 3 -3.36 -22.86 28.11
CA GLN A 3 -4.41 -22.63 27.12
C GLN A 3 -3.80 -21.95 25.87
N PRO A 4 -4.30 -22.24 24.66
CA PRO A 4 -3.83 -21.55 23.47
C PRO A 4 -4.22 -20.07 23.63
N ILE A 5 -3.23 -19.19 23.56
CA ILE A 5 -3.44 -17.74 23.51
C ILE A 5 -4.34 -17.53 22.28
N ALA A 6 -5.56 -17.02 22.48
CA ALA A 6 -6.40 -16.58 21.38
C ALA A 6 -5.53 -15.66 20.50
N ASN A 7 -5.38 -15.99 19.23
CA ASN A 7 -4.49 -15.30 18.31
C ASN A 7 -5.05 -13.89 18.08
N ASP A 8 -4.73 -12.95 18.97
CA ASP A 8 -5.29 -11.60 19.01
C ASP A 8 -4.60 -10.77 17.93
N LYS A 9 -4.95 -11.05 16.66
CA LYS A 9 -4.39 -10.40 15.49
C LYS A 9 -4.70 -8.91 15.55
N THR A 10 -3.71 -8.09 15.21
CA THR A 10 -3.92 -6.64 15.06
C THR A 10 -4.91 -6.39 13.91
N ARG A 11 -5.98 -5.65 14.19
CA ARG A 11 -7.02 -5.35 13.20
C ARG A 11 -6.63 -4.14 12.39
N CYS A 12 -6.39 -4.33 11.10
CA CYS A 12 -5.89 -3.30 10.20
C CYS A 12 -6.99 -2.82 9.24
N ALA A 13 -6.97 -1.52 8.97
CA ALA A 13 -7.69 -0.91 7.86
C ALA A 13 -6.67 -0.48 6.79
N VAL A 14 -7.01 -0.70 5.51
CA VAL A 14 -6.18 -0.30 4.38
C VAL A 14 -6.91 0.78 3.59
N LEU A 15 -6.24 1.90 3.33
CA LEU A 15 -6.73 2.98 2.48
C LEU A 15 -6.10 2.86 1.10
N ILE A 16 -6.91 2.80 0.05
CA ILE A 16 -6.46 2.77 -1.34
C ILE A 16 -7.02 3.97 -2.13
N SER A 17 -6.21 4.52 -3.03
CA SER A 17 -6.59 5.64 -3.90
C SER A 17 -6.39 5.37 -5.39
N THR A 18 -5.82 4.21 -5.72
CA THR A 18 -5.52 3.71 -7.07
C THR A 18 -6.00 2.26 -7.20
N ASN A 19 -6.10 1.76 -8.44
CA ASN A 19 -6.37 0.35 -8.73
C ASN A 19 -5.09 -0.48 -8.52
N ASP A 20 -4.63 -0.54 -7.27
CA ASP A 20 -3.33 -1.10 -6.88
C ASP A 20 -3.41 -2.62 -6.66
N THR A 21 -2.40 -3.34 -7.15
CA THR A 21 -2.22 -4.77 -6.90
C THR A 21 -1.76 -5.07 -5.48
N SER A 22 -1.11 -4.12 -4.81
CA SER A 22 -0.61 -4.24 -3.43
C SER A 22 -1.68 -4.68 -2.42
N LEU A 23 -2.93 -4.24 -2.61
CA LEU A 23 -4.03 -4.65 -1.73
C LEU A 23 -4.28 -6.17 -1.78
N LEU A 24 -4.22 -6.78 -2.97
CA LEU A 24 -4.45 -8.21 -3.10
C LEU A 24 -3.32 -9.03 -2.50
N SER A 25 -2.07 -8.60 -2.66
CA SER A 25 -0.91 -9.22 -2.02
C SER A 25 -1.05 -9.19 -0.49
N LEU A 26 -1.40 -8.03 0.07
CA LEU A 26 -1.62 -7.85 1.51
C LEU A 26 -2.77 -8.72 2.04
N LEU A 27 -3.90 -8.76 1.32
CA LEU A 27 -5.04 -9.60 1.69
C LEU A 27 -4.67 -11.07 1.67
N ALA A 28 -4.07 -11.56 0.58
CA ALA A 28 -3.64 -12.93 0.43
C ALA A 28 -2.66 -13.34 1.53
N TYR A 29 -1.69 -12.48 1.87
CA TYR A 29 -0.75 -12.72 2.95
C TYR A 29 -1.44 -12.83 4.31
N SER A 30 -2.36 -11.89 4.61
CA SER A 30 -3.06 -11.84 5.90
C SER A 30 -3.97 -13.05 6.15
N THR A 31 -4.52 -13.65 5.09
CA THR A 31 -5.42 -14.81 5.17
C THR A 31 -4.71 -16.15 5.05
N SER A 32 -3.61 -16.23 4.30
CA SER A 32 -2.93 -17.50 4.01
C SER A 32 -1.87 -17.88 5.04
N THR A 33 -1.40 -16.90 5.82
CA THR A 33 -0.31 -17.12 6.79
C THR A 33 -0.88 -17.28 8.21
N LEU A 34 -0.78 -18.50 8.76
CA LEU A 34 -1.23 -18.83 10.13
C LEU A 34 -0.53 -17.97 11.21
N GLU A 35 0.71 -17.56 10.96
CA GLU A 35 1.51 -16.68 11.84
C GLU A 35 1.35 -15.19 11.52
N CYS A 36 0.43 -14.78 10.63
CA CYS A 36 0.24 -13.36 10.35
C CYS A 36 -0.22 -12.63 11.61
N ALA A 37 0.56 -11.63 12.03
CA ALA A 37 0.29 -10.83 13.23
C ALA A 37 -0.92 -9.89 13.09
N PHE A 38 -1.44 -9.72 11.87
CA PHE A 38 -2.56 -8.83 11.58
C PHE A 38 -3.63 -9.50 10.73
N GLU A 39 -4.83 -8.95 10.80
CA GLU A 39 -5.92 -9.23 9.89
C GLU A 39 -6.43 -7.92 9.28
N ILE A 40 -6.70 -7.92 7.99
CA ILE A 40 -7.32 -6.78 7.33
C ILE A 40 -8.83 -6.95 7.46
N VAL A 41 -9.50 -6.00 8.09
CA VAL A 41 -10.95 -6.06 8.35
C VAL A 41 -11.73 -4.99 7.59
N LEU A 42 -11.04 -3.96 7.10
CA LEU A 42 -11.63 -2.83 6.41
C LEU A 42 -10.73 -2.36 5.26
N VAL A 43 -11.32 -2.15 4.10
CA VAL A 43 -10.72 -1.45 2.97
C VAL A 43 -11.50 -0.17 2.71
N LEU A 44 -10.84 0.97 2.80
CA LEU A 44 -11.36 2.29 2.43
C LEU A 44 -10.81 2.66 1.06
N SER A 45 -11.66 3.12 0.15
CA SER A 45 -11.23 3.54 -1.18
C SER A 45 -11.77 4.89 -1.57
N THR A 46 -10.95 5.72 -2.20
CA THR A 46 -11.40 6.99 -2.79
C THR A 46 -11.95 6.82 -4.22
N LEU A 47 -11.89 5.63 -4.80
CA LEU A 47 -12.38 5.33 -6.15
C LEU A 47 -13.78 4.72 -6.09
N ALA A 48 -14.73 5.33 -6.82
CA ALA A 48 -16.12 4.85 -6.88
C ALA A 48 -16.26 3.56 -7.69
N SER A 49 -15.41 3.37 -8.69
CA SER A 49 -15.38 2.20 -9.57
C SER A 49 -14.23 1.27 -9.17
N LEU A 50 -14.32 0.67 -7.99
CA LEU A 50 -13.42 -0.44 -7.69
C LEU A 50 -13.90 -1.66 -8.48
N SER A 51 -13.29 -1.94 -9.62
CA SER A 51 -13.24 -3.32 -10.16
C SER A 51 -12.82 -4.32 -9.08
N ASP A 52 -12.02 -3.85 -8.10
CA ASP A 52 -11.56 -4.62 -6.95
C ASP A 52 -12.58 -4.79 -5.83
N LYS A 53 -13.68 -4.03 -5.75
CA LYS A 53 -14.64 -4.16 -4.64
C LYS A 53 -15.44 -5.45 -4.77
N ALA A 54 -15.90 -5.76 -5.98
CA ALA A 54 -16.57 -7.02 -6.25
C ALA A 54 -15.60 -8.18 -5.98
N ARG A 55 -14.36 -8.08 -6.50
CA ARG A 55 -13.31 -9.08 -6.35
C ARG A 55 -12.89 -9.30 -4.89
N VAL A 56 -12.73 -8.24 -4.10
CA VAL A 56 -12.39 -8.32 -2.66
C VAL A 56 -13.56 -8.90 -1.88
N ASN A 57 -14.78 -8.45 -2.13
CA ASN A 57 -15.95 -8.98 -1.43
C ASN A 57 -16.20 -10.47 -1.75
N GLU A 58 -15.86 -10.91 -2.96
CA GLU A 58 -15.98 -12.30 -3.40
C GLU A 58 -14.88 -13.19 -2.77
N LEU A 59 -13.62 -12.78 -2.87
CA LEU A 59 -12.47 -13.58 -2.41
C LEU A 59 -12.25 -13.48 -0.89
N TYR A 60 -12.65 -12.37 -0.28
CA TYR A 60 -12.39 -12.05 1.12
C TYR A 60 -13.68 -11.54 1.81
N PRO A 61 -14.69 -12.40 2.00
CA PRO A 61 -16.01 -12.00 2.51
C PRO A 61 -16.00 -11.43 3.93
N SER A 62 -14.94 -11.68 4.71
CA SER A 62 -14.73 -11.09 6.04
C SER A 62 -14.26 -9.63 6.00
N VAL A 63 -13.88 -9.11 4.83
CA VAL A 63 -13.32 -7.77 4.66
C VAL A 63 -14.41 -6.81 4.22
N VAL A 64 -14.65 -5.78 5.03
CA VAL A 64 -15.62 -4.74 4.69
C VAL A 64 -14.98 -3.74 3.72
N THR A 65 -15.57 -3.54 2.55
CA THR A 65 -15.09 -2.51 1.59
C THR A 65 -16.01 -1.29 1.56
N LYS A 66 -15.47 -0.10 1.86
CA LYS A 66 -16.19 1.18 1.83
C LYS A 66 -15.54 2.15 0.85
N VAL A 67 -16.35 2.79 0.03
CA VAL A 67 -15.91 3.90 -0.83
C VAL A 67 -16.20 5.21 -0.10
N ILE A 68 -15.18 6.05 0.03
CA ILE A 68 -15.26 7.40 0.54
C ILE A 68 -15.05 8.39 -0.61
N GLN A 69 -15.74 9.53 -0.56
CA GLN A 69 -15.55 10.61 -1.53
C GLN A 69 -14.96 11.82 -0.80
N PRO A 70 -13.63 12.03 -0.86
CA PRO A 70 -12.95 13.09 -0.08
C PRO A 70 -13.57 14.47 -0.28
N LYS A 71 -14.06 14.77 -1.50
CA LYS A 71 -14.74 16.03 -1.84
C LYS A 71 -16.03 16.31 -1.04
N LYS A 72 -16.59 15.32 -0.35
CA LYS A 72 -17.77 15.47 0.51
C LYS A 72 -17.42 15.90 1.95
N TYR A 73 -16.14 15.94 2.30
CA TYR A 73 -15.68 16.25 3.65
C TYR A 73 -14.90 17.56 3.66
N ALA A 74 -15.13 18.39 4.68
CA ALA A 74 -14.52 19.72 4.81
C ALA A 74 -13.06 19.68 5.34
N ALA A 75 -12.65 18.58 5.96
CA ALA A 75 -11.32 18.39 6.55
C ALA A 75 -10.89 16.92 6.47
N ARG A 76 -9.58 16.66 6.61
CA ARG A 76 -8.99 15.31 6.63
C ARG A 76 -8.38 15.05 8.02
N HIS A 77 -8.57 13.85 8.56
CA HIS A 77 -7.99 13.40 9.83
C HIS A 77 -7.71 11.89 9.73
N TYR A 78 -6.52 11.44 10.12
CA TYR A 78 -6.10 10.04 10.02
C TYR A 78 -5.45 9.61 11.34
N ASP A 79 -5.94 8.51 11.95
CA ASP A 79 -5.37 7.96 13.19
C ASP A 79 -4.15 7.04 12.92
N LEU A 80 -4.16 6.32 11.79
CA LEU A 80 -3.04 5.52 11.28
C LEU A 80 -3.34 5.12 9.82
N ALA A 81 -2.40 5.31 8.90
CA ALA A 81 -2.45 4.69 7.59
C ALA A 81 -1.04 4.27 7.14
N MET A 82 -0.97 3.19 6.36
CA MET A 82 0.27 2.65 5.80
C MET A 82 0.34 3.09 4.34
N TYR A 83 1.47 3.67 3.95
CA TYR A 83 1.71 4.14 2.59
C TYR A 83 2.90 3.40 1.98
N HIS A 84 2.73 2.95 0.74
CA HIS A 84 3.79 2.37 -0.08
C HIS A 84 4.29 3.44 -1.05
N LYS A 85 5.60 3.74 -1.02
CA LYS A 85 6.20 4.79 -1.84
C LYS A 85 7.50 4.34 -2.49
N ARG A 86 7.74 4.85 -3.69
CA ARG A 86 9.03 4.73 -4.37
C ARG A 86 9.99 5.80 -3.83
N THR A 87 11.30 5.61 -3.98
CA THR A 87 12.40 6.33 -3.27
C THR A 87 12.33 7.88 -3.25
N PHE A 88 11.53 8.50 -4.12
CA PHE A 88 11.36 9.95 -4.22
C PHE A 88 10.22 10.46 -3.32
N ARG A 89 10.55 10.82 -2.07
CA ARG A 89 9.60 11.21 -0.99
C ARG A 89 8.71 12.43 -1.26
N HIS A 90 8.98 13.27 -2.25
CA HIS A 90 8.10 14.41 -2.57
C HIS A 90 7.63 14.41 -4.02
N SER A 91 7.82 13.30 -4.73
CA SER A 91 7.42 13.17 -6.11
C SER A 91 5.98 12.68 -6.23
N THR A 92 5.20 13.32 -7.11
CA THR A 92 3.91 12.82 -7.59
C THR A 92 4.06 11.83 -8.74
N SER A 93 5.27 11.64 -9.28
CA SER A 93 5.60 10.73 -10.37
C SER A 93 6.98 10.06 -10.14
N PRO A 94 7.17 9.33 -9.02
CA PRO A 94 8.51 8.90 -8.57
C PRO A 94 9.23 7.95 -9.53
N ILE A 95 8.51 7.25 -10.40
CA ILE A 95 9.08 6.41 -11.46
C ILE A 95 9.76 7.26 -12.53
N ARG A 96 9.02 8.27 -13.01
CA ARG A 96 9.50 9.20 -14.03
C ARG A 96 10.71 9.97 -13.53
N ASP A 97 10.65 10.43 -12.28
CA ASP A 97 11.75 11.17 -11.66
C ASP A 97 13.00 10.29 -11.52
N ALA A 98 12.86 9.00 -11.20
CA ALA A 98 13.97 8.05 -11.18
C ALA A 98 14.66 7.95 -12.55
N LEU A 99 13.88 7.79 -13.62
CA LEU A 99 14.39 7.69 -14.98
C LEU A 99 15.05 9.00 -15.44
N GLN A 100 14.42 10.14 -15.16
CA GLN A 100 14.95 11.47 -15.53
C GLN A 100 16.22 11.83 -14.77
N ALA A 101 16.31 11.47 -13.48
CA ALA A 101 17.52 11.62 -12.69
C ALA A 101 18.65 10.68 -13.15
N GLY A 102 18.32 9.67 -13.98
CA GLY A 102 19.29 8.70 -14.49
C GLY A 102 19.89 7.85 -13.38
N VAL A 103 19.14 7.54 -12.33
CA VAL A 103 19.62 6.66 -11.26
C VAL A 103 19.85 5.25 -11.81
N ARG A 104 20.75 4.49 -11.17
CA ARG A 104 20.99 3.07 -11.52
C ARG A 104 20.34 2.10 -10.54
N ILE A 105 19.83 2.61 -9.42
CA ILE A 105 19.14 1.86 -8.38
C ILE A 105 17.94 2.71 -7.93
N THR A 106 16.78 2.08 -7.83
CA THR A 106 15.56 2.65 -7.24
C THR A 106 14.87 1.57 -6.41
N GLY A 107 13.71 1.85 -5.82
CA GLY A 107 13.04 0.85 -4.99
C GLY A 107 11.70 1.28 -4.44
N VAL A 108 11.19 0.44 -3.55
CA VAL A 108 9.98 0.66 -2.77
C VAL A 108 10.33 0.85 -1.29
N THR A 109 9.47 1.57 -0.60
CA THR A 109 9.61 1.93 0.80
C THR A 109 8.25 1.87 1.45
N VAL A 110 8.19 1.17 2.57
CA VAL A 110 7.06 1.17 3.49
C VAL A 110 7.46 2.03 4.68
N HIS A 111 6.62 2.99 5.02
CA HIS A 111 6.82 3.88 6.15
C HIS A 111 5.51 4.14 6.89
N PHE A 112 5.63 4.64 8.11
CA PHE A 112 4.52 5.32 8.75
C PHE A 112 4.24 6.64 8.02
N ILE A 113 2.99 7.10 8.06
CA ILE A 113 2.65 8.45 7.62
C ILE A 113 3.13 9.45 8.67
N GLY A 114 3.80 10.50 8.21
CA GLY A 114 4.27 11.60 9.07
C GLY A 114 3.16 12.62 9.37
N GLU A 115 3.41 13.53 10.31
CA GLU A 115 2.46 14.57 10.71
C GLU A 115 2.33 15.72 9.69
N PHE A 116 3.19 15.76 8.67
CA PHE A 116 3.25 16.85 7.68
C PHE A 116 2.43 16.55 6.42
N ASP A 117 2.01 17.61 5.71
CA ASP A 117 1.15 17.57 4.51
C ASP A 117 1.71 16.75 3.34
N THR A 118 3.00 16.42 3.37
CA THR A 118 3.59 15.40 2.52
C THR A 118 3.59 14.10 3.30
N ASP A 119 2.58 13.23 3.09
CA ASP A 119 2.37 11.92 3.73
C ASP A 119 3.60 10.98 3.77
N ASN A 120 4.76 11.41 3.26
CA ASN A 120 5.97 10.64 3.00
C ASN A 120 7.13 10.88 3.98
N ASP A 121 6.92 11.66 5.04
CA ASP A 121 7.99 12.05 5.97
C ASP A 121 8.07 11.20 7.24
N GLY A 122 7.18 10.21 7.39
CA GLY A 122 7.21 9.35 8.56
C GLY A 122 8.37 8.34 8.57
N PRO A 123 8.64 7.70 9.73
CA PRO A 123 9.71 6.74 9.89
C PRO A 123 9.59 5.53 8.95
N ILE A 124 10.71 5.10 8.37
CA ILE A 124 10.78 3.91 7.50
C ILE A 124 10.56 2.64 8.33
N ILE A 125 9.73 1.73 7.80
CA ILE A 125 9.50 0.37 8.31
C ILE A 125 10.35 -0.63 7.54
N GLY A 126 10.41 -0.51 6.21
CA GLY A 126 11.17 -1.40 5.34
C GLY A 126 11.40 -0.82 3.95
N GLN A 127 12.44 -1.28 3.27
CA GLN A 127 12.79 -0.86 1.91
C GLN A 127 13.30 -2.05 1.10
N GLU A 128 13.01 -2.04 -0.19
CA GLU A 128 13.55 -3.00 -1.14
C GLU A 128 13.96 -2.28 -2.43
N SER A 129 15.04 -2.71 -3.06
CA SER A 129 15.67 -2.02 -4.19
C SER A 129 15.82 -2.91 -5.41
N ILE A 130 15.71 -2.29 -6.59
CA ILE A 130 16.00 -2.91 -7.90
C ILE A 130 16.98 -2.05 -8.69
N SER A 131 17.67 -2.69 -9.63
CA SER A 131 18.50 -1.99 -10.61
C SER A 131 17.64 -1.33 -11.69
N VAL A 132 18.07 -0.18 -12.19
CA VAL A 132 17.42 0.56 -13.28
C VAL A 132 18.34 0.56 -14.51
N SER A 133 17.79 0.15 -15.65
CA SER A 133 18.52 0.19 -16.91
C SER A 133 18.49 1.60 -17.53
N PRO A 134 19.58 2.10 -18.14
CA PRO A 134 19.62 3.44 -18.74
C PRO A 134 18.64 3.64 -19.91
N ILE A 135 18.12 2.55 -20.48
CA ILE A 135 17.17 2.56 -21.59
C ILE A 135 15.77 2.10 -21.17
N GLU A 136 15.57 1.92 -19.86
CA GLU A 136 14.31 1.43 -19.31
C GLU A 136 13.20 2.48 -19.48
N THR A 137 12.02 2.03 -19.88
CA THR A 137 10.82 2.87 -19.99
C THR A 137 10.08 2.94 -18.67
N GLU A 138 9.22 3.96 -18.50
CA GLU A 138 8.39 4.12 -17.29
C GLU A 138 7.54 2.87 -17.00
N ILE A 139 6.99 2.23 -18.04
CA ILE A 139 6.17 1.00 -17.92
C ILE A 139 7.01 -0.20 -17.48
N GLN A 140 8.23 -0.36 -18.03
CA GLN A 140 9.11 -1.46 -17.66
C GLN A 140 9.53 -1.35 -16.19
N LEU A 141 9.98 -0.17 -15.79
CA LEU A 141 10.36 0.09 -14.40
C LEU A 141 9.15 -0.03 -13.45
N GLU A 142 7.96 0.37 -13.90
CA GLU A 142 6.73 0.16 -13.15
C GLU A 142 6.47 -1.32 -12.86
N ASN A 143 6.54 -2.16 -13.88
CA ASN A 143 6.31 -3.60 -13.75
C ASN A 143 7.36 -4.28 -12.86
N CYS A 144 8.62 -3.88 -12.94
CA CYS A 144 9.68 -4.42 -12.07
C CYS A 144 9.44 -4.07 -10.60
N LEU A 145 9.01 -2.84 -10.30
CA LEU A 145 8.72 -2.42 -8.93
C LEU A 145 7.50 -3.12 -8.34
N ARG A 146 6.50 -3.47 -9.16
CA ARG A 146 5.33 -4.27 -8.71
C ARG A 146 5.67 -5.68 -8.25
N ILE A 147 6.84 -6.22 -8.61
CA ILE A 147 7.27 -7.54 -8.13
C ILE A 147 7.67 -7.47 -6.64
N LEU A 148 8.00 -6.27 -6.15
CA LEU A 148 8.34 -6.02 -4.75
C LEU A 148 7.11 -5.76 -3.85
N GLU A 149 5.90 -5.80 -4.43
CA GLU A 149 4.61 -5.56 -3.75
C GLU A 149 3.92 -6.88 -3.34
#